data_AF-A0A0P0M297-F1
#
_entry.id   AF-A0A0P0M297-F1
#
_cell.length_a   1.000
_cell.length_b   1.000
_cell.length_c   1.000
_cell.angle_alpha   90.00
_cell.angle_beta   90.00
_cell.angle_gamma   90.00
#
_symmetry.space_group_name_H-M   'P 1'
#
loop_
_entity.id
_entity.type
_entity.pdbx_description
1 polymer ?
#
loop_
_entity_poly.entity_id
_entity_poly.type
_entity_poly.pdbx_seq_one_letter_code
_entity_poly.pdbx_strand_id
1 'polypeptide(L)'
;MEKGDEMLPDASFKEILSIKGRFAVGRLRNGCVRVLDDTGALVVEPGHCREVRFLKDDLLQVRHAGNSVSYVDLRNGRCYSVRPRVLRYGSIELLQVNRTYYSRTRQVYANTCGLPFSSIVWMGFYVKMYDGRVPSRCRRMEDGGFCCEPQVCLLEGDEERAYYLSGWLPDQSIVVMDEEGRYYHVEKGHGKRYVACNRPSDRSEDFDEAVALLRRQADERVEKRLREEKCEYERKRQRIISRSVEAVPFQIGVKWG
;
A
#
# COMPACT_ATOMS: atom_id res chain seq x y z
N MET A 1 12.59 24.79 -22.59
CA MET A 1 11.57 24.39 -23.57
C MET A 1 10.52 23.62 -22.79
N GLU A 2 9.45 24.31 -22.43
CA GLU A 2 8.31 23.75 -21.70
C GLU A 2 7.57 22.79 -22.64
N LYS A 3 7.40 21.53 -22.20
CA LYS A 3 6.51 20.58 -22.87
C LYS A 3 5.10 21.05 -22.60
N GLY A 4 4.46 21.62 -23.61
CA GLY A 4 3.07 22.03 -23.57
C GLY A 4 2.19 20.87 -23.14
N ASP A 5 1.26 21.17 -22.23
CA ASP A 5 0.12 20.35 -21.93
C ASP A 5 -0.54 19.92 -23.25
N GLU A 6 -0.61 18.61 -23.48
CA GLU A 6 -1.56 18.04 -24.43
C GLU A 6 -2.97 18.30 -23.87
N MET A 7 -3.50 19.49 -24.10
CA MET A 7 -4.93 19.75 -23.98
C MET A 7 -5.65 18.81 -24.95
N LEU A 8 -6.34 17.81 -24.40
CA LEU A 8 -7.22 16.93 -25.16
C LEU A 8 -8.18 17.78 -26.02
N PRO A 9 -8.40 17.43 -27.30
CA PRO A 9 -9.16 18.25 -28.23
C PRO A 9 -10.62 18.38 -27.77
N ASP A 10 -11.03 19.62 -27.52
CA ASP A 10 -12.36 20.25 -27.66
C ASP A 10 -13.62 19.35 -27.62
N ALA A 11 -13.64 18.36 -26.73
CA ALA A 11 -14.79 17.49 -26.53
C ALA A 11 -15.75 18.16 -25.55
N SER A 12 -16.51 19.16 -26.02
CA SER A 12 -17.56 19.77 -25.21
C SER A 12 -18.58 18.70 -24.80
N PHE A 13 -18.74 18.51 -23.48
CA PHE A 13 -19.81 17.67 -22.95
C PHE A 13 -21.15 18.20 -23.42
N LYS A 14 -22.00 17.32 -23.94
CA LYS A 14 -23.40 17.63 -24.21
C LYS A 14 -24.17 17.72 -22.91
N GLU A 15 -23.88 16.81 -21.97
CA GLU A 15 -24.55 16.72 -20.67
C GLU A 15 -23.63 16.08 -19.63
N ILE A 16 -23.78 16.51 -18.38
CA ILE A 16 -23.18 15.84 -17.22
C ILE A 16 -24.23 14.89 -16.65
N LEU A 17 -23.91 13.60 -16.59
CA LEU A 17 -24.82 12.55 -16.14
C LEU A 17 -24.83 12.41 -14.63
N SER A 18 -23.66 12.54 -13.99
CA SER A 18 -23.52 12.40 -12.54
C SER A 18 -22.18 12.93 -12.05
N ILE A 19 -22.11 13.38 -10.80
CA ILE A 19 -20.88 13.78 -10.10
C ILE A 19 -20.86 13.09 -8.75
N LYS A 20 -19.71 12.53 -8.36
CA LYS A 20 -19.51 11.94 -7.03
C LYS A 20 -18.07 12.09 -6.58
N GLY A 21 -17.88 12.74 -5.44
CA GLY A 21 -16.54 12.99 -4.89
C GLY A 21 -15.71 13.74 -5.93
N ARG A 22 -14.56 13.15 -6.29
CA ARG A 22 -13.63 13.69 -7.29
C ARG A 22 -13.93 13.27 -8.74
N PHE A 23 -15.03 12.57 -9.01
CA PHE A 23 -15.32 12.03 -10.33
C PHE A 23 -16.57 12.64 -10.94
N ALA A 24 -16.52 12.94 -12.24
CA ALA A 24 -17.65 13.39 -13.03
C ALA A 24 -17.85 12.46 -14.24
N VAL A 25 -19.09 12.09 -14.52
CA VAL A 25 -19.46 11.35 -15.72
C VAL A 25 -20.24 12.26 -16.64
N GLY A 26 -19.78 12.39 -17.88
CA GLY A 26 -20.44 13.20 -18.88
C GLY A 26 -20.57 12.48 -20.22
N ARG A 27 -21.59 12.87 -20.98
CA ARG A 27 -21.82 12.38 -22.34
C ARG A 27 -21.41 13.47 -23.33
N LEU A 28 -20.60 13.09 -24.30
CA LEU A 28 -20.15 13.94 -25.39
C LEU A 28 -21.25 14.12 -26.44
N ARG A 29 -21.08 15.09 -27.34
CA ARG A 29 -22.02 15.32 -28.46
C ARG A 29 -22.18 14.12 -29.39
N ASN A 30 -21.11 13.33 -29.56
CA ASN A 30 -21.16 12.08 -30.32
C ASN A 30 -21.88 10.93 -29.58
N GLY A 31 -22.36 11.16 -28.34
CA GLY A 31 -23.05 10.15 -27.53
C GLY A 31 -22.13 9.22 -26.73
N CYS A 32 -20.81 9.36 -26.85
CA CYS A 32 -19.84 8.63 -26.03
C CYS A 32 -19.86 9.15 -24.59
N VAL A 33 -19.78 8.25 -23.62
CA VAL A 33 -19.66 8.59 -22.20
C VAL A 33 -18.21 8.55 -21.76
N ARG A 34 -17.80 9.54 -20.98
CA ARG A 34 -16.47 9.66 -20.36
C ARG A 34 -16.60 9.91 -18.87
N VAL A 35 -15.61 9.42 -18.13
CA VAL A 35 -15.44 9.71 -16.70
C VAL A 35 -14.15 10.48 -16.53
N LEU A 36 -14.24 11.65 -15.92
CA LEU A 36 -13.10 12.50 -15.60
C LEU A 36 -12.90 12.55 -14.10
N ASP A 37 -11.65 12.79 -13.68
CA ASP A 37 -11.34 13.18 -12.31
C ASP A 37 -11.44 14.70 -12.10
N ASP A 38 -11.09 15.14 -10.89
CA ASP A 38 -11.12 16.53 -10.45
C ASP A 38 -10.06 17.42 -11.09
N THR A 39 -9.05 16.83 -11.72
CA THR A 39 -8.06 17.54 -12.54
C THR A 39 -8.50 17.67 -14.00
N GLY A 40 -9.61 17.01 -14.37
CA GLY A 40 -10.07 16.92 -15.76
C GLY A 40 -9.40 15.80 -16.55
N ALA A 41 -8.58 14.96 -15.93
CA ALA A 41 -7.95 13.83 -16.59
C ALA A 41 -8.97 12.71 -16.86
N LEU A 42 -8.81 12.03 -18.00
CA LEU A 42 -9.66 10.91 -18.38
C LEU A 42 -9.36 9.69 -17.51
N VAL A 43 -10.35 9.22 -16.75
CA VAL A 43 -10.27 7.99 -15.95
C VAL A 43 -10.67 6.78 -16.78
N VAL A 44 -11.79 6.86 -17.48
CA VAL A 44 -12.28 5.80 -18.37
C VAL A 44 -13.22 6.38 -19.43
N GLU A 45 -13.21 5.77 -20.61
CA GLU A 45 -14.18 6.02 -21.67
C GLU A 45 -15.02 4.74 -21.91
N PRO A 46 -16.17 4.58 -21.23
CA PRO A 46 -17.03 3.42 -21.43
C PRO A 46 -17.64 3.31 -22.84
N GLY A 47 -17.50 4.34 -23.68
CA GLY A 47 -18.07 4.37 -25.01
C GLY A 47 -19.57 4.66 -25.01
N HIS A 48 -20.29 4.06 -25.94
CA HIS A 48 -21.76 4.17 -26.01
C HIS A 48 -22.41 3.23 -25.00
N CYS A 49 -22.91 3.78 -23.89
CA CYS A 49 -23.62 3.04 -22.87
C CYS A 49 -25.01 3.63 -22.56
N ARG A 50 -25.91 2.78 -22.08
CA ARG A 50 -27.28 3.17 -21.73
C ARG A 50 -27.32 3.92 -20.42
N GLU A 51 -26.62 3.40 -19.42
CA GLU A 51 -26.64 3.92 -18.05
C GLU A 51 -25.27 3.74 -17.41
N VAL A 52 -24.93 4.72 -16.58
CA VAL A 52 -23.75 4.72 -15.71
C VAL A 52 -24.20 5.06 -14.30
N ARG A 53 -23.68 4.34 -13.31
CA ARG A 53 -24.06 4.52 -11.90
C ARG A 53 -22.85 4.41 -11.00
N PHE A 54 -22.59 5.44 -10.21
CA PHE A 54 -21.60 5.36 -9.15
C PHE A 54 -22.07 4.41 -8.04
N LEU A 55 -21.17 3.51 -7.64
CA LEU A 55 -21.34 2.61 -6.50
C LEU A 55 -20.49 3.11 -5.32
N LYS A 56 -20.59 2.42 -4.18
CA LYS A 56 -19.64 2.62 -3.05
C LYS A 56 -18.22 2.24 -3.48
N ASP A 57 -17.24 2.68 -2.68
CA ASP A 57 -15.83 2.30 -2.82
C ASP A 57 -15.23 2.68 -4.18
N ASP A 58 -15.60 3.83 -4.76
CA ASP A 58 -15.08 4.32 -6.04
C ASP A 58 -15.22 3.31 -7.20
N LEU A 59 -16.30 2.53 -7.19
CA LEU A 59 -16.67 1.65 -8.31
C LEU A 59 -17.74 2.33 -9.16
N LEU A 60 -17.69 2.11 -10.47
CA LEU A 60 -18.71 2.54 -11.42
C LEU A 60 -19.36 1.32 -12.07
N GLN A 61 -20.68 1.28 -12.13
CA GLN A 61 -21.41 0.32 -12.94
C GLN A 61 -21.75 0.94 -14.30
N VAL A 62 -21.51 0.19 -15.37
CA VAL A 62 -21.84 0.58 -16.74
C VAL A 62 -22.79 -0.47 -17.34
N ARG A 63 -23.94 -0.02 -17.83
CA ARG A 63 -24.90 -0.84 -18.56
C ARG A 63 -24.80 -0.55 -20.05
N HIS A 64 -24.45 -1.57 -20.82
CA HIS A 64 -24.25 -1.48 -22.27
C HIS A 64 -25.57 -1.66 -23.04
N ALA A 65 -25.56 -1.34 -24.33
CA ALA A 65 -26.73 -1.48 -25.20
C ALA A 65 -27.26 -2.92 -25.27
N GLY A 66 -26.38 -3.93 -25.22
CA GLY A 66 -26.74 -5.35 -25.20
C GLY A 66 -27.22 -5.88 -23.85
N ASN A 67 -27.62 -5.03 -22.91
CA ASN A 67 -27.98 -5.37 -21.53
C ASN A 67 -26.87 -6.02 -20.68
N SER A 68 -25.65 -6.15 -21.21
CA SER A 68 -24.50 -6.54 -20.41
C SER A 68 -24.13 -5.44 -19.41
N VAL A 69 -23.58 -5.85 -18.27
CA VAL A 69 -23.16 -4.95 -17.21
C VAL A 69 -21.67 -5.16 -16.95
N SER A 70 -20.92 -4.07 -16.91
CA SER A 70 -19.53 -4.06 -16.47
C SER A 70 -19.34 -3.13 -15.29
N TYR A 71 -18.20 -3.28 -14.63
CA TYR A 71 -17.81 -2.50 -13.47
C TYR A 71 -16.43 -1.89 -13.73
N VAL A 72 -16.21 -0.66 -13.28
CA VAL A 72 -14.92 0.03 -13.42
C VAL A 72 -14.42 0.41 -12.04
N ASP A 73 -13.15 0.14 -11.76
CA ASP A 73 -12.44 0.73 -10.64
C ASP A 73 -11.97 2.14 -11.02
N LEU A 74 -12.54 3.17 -10.39
CA LEU A 74 -12.22 4.56 -10.70
C LEU A 74 -10.81 4.97 -10.24
N ARG A 75 -10.12 4.16 -9.43
CA ARG A 75 -8.74 4.44 -9.00
C ARG A 75 -7.69 4.18 -10.09
N ASN A 76 -8.00 3.29 -11.03
CA ASN A 76 -7.06 2.88 -12.08
C ASN A 76 -7.72 2.67 -13.46
N GLY A 77 -9.02 2.93 -13.59
CA GLY A 77 -9.78 2.80 -14.83
C GLY A 77 -10.05 1.36 -15.28
N ARG A 78 -9.69 0.34 -14.49
CA ARG A 78 -9.80 -1.06 -14.91
C ARG A 78 -11.24 -1.56 -14.93
N CYS A 79 -11.61 -2.23 -16.03
CA CYS A 79 -12.94 -2.81 -16.25
C CYS A 79 -13.01 -4.29 -15.82
N TYR A 80 -14.17 -4.68 -15.29
CA TYR A 80 -14.50 -6.03 -14.84
C TYR A 80 -15.89 -6.45 -15.33
N SER A 81 -16.05 -7.71 -15.73
CA SER A 81 -17.33 -8.29 -16.17
C SER A 81 -18.23 -8.73 -15.00
N VAL A 82 -17.66 -8.88 -13.81
CA VAL A 82 -18.36 -9.28 -12.59
C VAL A 82 -18.12 -8.22 -11.53
N ARG A 83 -19.12 -7.97 -10.67
CA ARG A 83 -19.02 -6.98 -9.61
C ARG A 83 -17.87 -7.33 -8.66
N PRO A 84 -16.84 -6.49 -8.53
CA PRO A 84 -15.76 -6.74 -7.60
C PRO A 84 -16.23 -6.65 -6.15
N ARG A 85 -15.68 -7.50 -5.28
CA ARG A 85 -15.77 -7.36 -3.83
C ARG A 85 -14.55 -6.60 -3.33
N VAL A 86 -14.77 -5.55 -2.54
CA VAL A 86 -13.69 -4.76 -1.95
C VAL A 86 -13.24 -5.43 -0.65
N LEU A 87 -11.94 -5.65 -0.50
CA LEU A 87 -11.27 -6.15 0.70
C LEU A 87 -10.42 -5.02 1.30
N ARG A 88 -10.44 -4.88 2.62
CA ARG A 88 -9.81 -3.76 3.34
C ARG A 88 -8.79 -4.27 4.36
N TYR A 89 -7.58 -3.73 4.30
CA TYR A 89 -6.47 -4.02 5.20
C TYR A 89 -5.82 -2.71 5.64
N GLY A 90 -6.25 -2.19 6.81
CA GLY A 90 -5.94 -0.80 7.16
C GLY A 90 -6.53 0.16 6.12
N SER A 91 -5.68 1.05 5.59
CA SER A 91 -6.03 1.94 4.48
C SER A 91 -5.87 1.31 3.08
N ILE A 92 -5.27 0.12 2.98
CA ILE A 92 -5.02 -0.57 1.71
C ILE A 92 -6.28 -1.33 1.29
N GLU A 93 -6.66 -1.18 0.02
CA GLU A 93 -7.81 -1.84 -0.57
C GLU A 93 -7.39 -2.76 -1.73
N LEU A 94 -8.02 -3.93 -1.78
CA LEU A 94 -7.92 -4.90 -2.88
C LEU A 94 -9.30 -5.15 -3.47
N LEU A 95 -9.36 -5.51 -4.75
CA LEU A 95 -10.57 -6.01 -5.38
C LEU A 95 -10.47 -7.51 -5.61
N GLN A 96 -11.46 -8.25 -5.13
CA GLN A 96 -11.64 -9.66 -5.46
C GLN A 96 -12.68 -9.80 -6.58
N VAL A 97 -12.28 -10.40 -7.69
CA VAL A 97 -13.17 -10.79 -8.79
C VAL A 97 -12.99 -12.28 -9.02
N ASN A 98 -14.03 -13.06 -8.79
CA ASN A 98 -13.96 -14.53 -8.78
C ASN A 98 -12.85 -15.03 -7.84
N ARG A 99 -11.80 -15.66 -8.40
CA ARG A 99 -10.65 -16.21 -7.67
C ARG A 99 -9.37 -15.38 -7.86
N THR A 100 -9.50 -14.14 -8.33
CA THR A 100 -8.37 -13.24 -8.59
C THR A 100 -8.51 -11.98 -7.74
N TYR A 101 -7.40 -11.57 -7.14
CA TYR A 101 -7.23 -10.32 -6.42
C TYR A 101 -6.48 -9.32 -7.30
N TYR A 102 -6.97 -8.09 -7.31
CA TYR A 102 -6.40 -6.96 -8.01
C TYR A 102 -6.04 -5.88 -7.01
N SER A 103 -4.84 -5.30 -7.15
CA SER A 103 -4.53 -4.06 -6.44
C SER A 103 -5.35 -2.91 -7.01
N ARG A 104 -5.62 -1.91 -6.16
CA ARG A 104 -6.26 -0.65 -6.57
C ARG A 104 -5.25 0.48 -6.81
N THR A 105 -4.01 0.10 -7.11
CA THR A 105 -2.92 0.99 -7.50
C THR A 105 -3.06 1.40 -8.96
N ARG A 106 -2.41 2.51 -9.36
CA ARG A 106 -2.35 2.99 -10.76
C ARG A 106 -1.83 1.90 -11.69
N GLN A 107 -0.72 1.27 -11.32
CA GLN A 107 -0.23 0.05 -11.96
C GLN A 107 -0.89 -1.14 -11.28
N VAL A 108 -1.91 -1.70 -11.95
CA VAL A 108 -2.72 -2.78 -11.39
C VAL A 108 -1.94 -4.08 -11.38
N TYR A 109 -1.67 -4.58 -10.18
CA TYR A 109 -1.22 -5.93 -9.95
C TYR A 109 -2.40 -6.91 -9.95
N ALA A 110 -2.23 -8.05 -10.59
CA ALA A 110 -3.17 -9.16 -10.57
C ALA A 110 -2.45 -10.45 -10.20
N ASN A 111 -2.95 -11.11 -9.17
CA ASN A 111 -2.34 -12.32 -8.65
C ASN A 111 -2.57 -13.56 -9.55
N THR A 112 -1.90 -14.66 -9.23
CA THR A 112 -2.17 -15.98 -9.79
C THR A 112 -3.59 -16.43 -9.39
N CYS A 113 -4.41 -16.80 -10.37
CA CYS A 113 -5.78 -17.24 -10.14
C CYS A 113 -5.83 -18.42 -9.15
N GLY A 114 -6.72 -18.36 -8.16
CA GLY A 114 -6.92 -19.44 -7.19
C GLY A 114 -6.14 -19.31 -5.89
N LEU A 115 -5.46 -18.18 -5.66
CA LEU A 115 -4.80 -17.89 -4.38
C LEU A 115 -5.84 -17.87 -3.24
N PRO A 116 -5.63 -18.62 -2.15
CA PRO A 116 -6.57 -18.62 -1.04
C PRO A 116 -6.51 -17.29 -0.28
N PHE A 117 -7.61 -16.91 0.36
CA PHE A 117 -7.67 -15.66 1.14
C PHE A 117 -6.62 -15.62 2.27
N SER A 118 -6.27 -16.77 2.85
CA SER A 118 -5.22 -16.90 3.88
C SER A 118 -3.82 -16.53 3.39
N SER A 119 -3.61 -16.45 2.06
CA SER A 119 -2.35 -16.01 1.46
C SER A 119 -2.22 -14.48 1.40
N ILE A 120 -3.16 -13.72 1.97
CA ILE A 120 -3.10 -12.26 2.07
C ILE A 120 -3.06 -11.88 3.55
N VAL A 121 -1.97 -11.26 3.99
CA VAL A 121 -1.72 -10.96 5.40
C VAL A 121 -1.45 -9.46 5.58
N TRP A 122 -2.17 -8.86 6.52
CA TRP A 122 -1.90 -7.49 6.97
C TRP A 122 -0.74 -7.46 7.96
N MET A 123 0.26 -6.62 7.68
CA MET A 123 1.49 -6.52 8.47
C MET A 123 1.62 -5.17 9.19
N GLY A 124 0.56 -4.38 9.23
CA GLY A 124 0.47 -3.14 10.02
C GLY A 124 0.72 -1.84 9.27
N PHE A 125 1.52 -1.85 8.20
CA PHE A 125 1.70 -0.72 7.26
C PHE A 125 1.89 -1.18 5.81
N TYR A 126 1.69 -2.47 5.56
CA TYR A 126 1.73 -3.07 4.25
C TYR A 126 0.93 -4.37 4.25
N VAL A 127 0.47 -4.80 3.07
CA VAL A 127 -0.14 -6.10 2.83
C VAL A 127 0.86 -7.01 2.13
N LYS A 128 1.05 -8.20 2.68
CA LYS A 128 1.88 -9.28 2.14
C LYS A 128 0.98 -10.29 1.42
N MET A 129 1.30 -10.64 0.18
CA MET A 129 0.60 -11.64 -0.62
C MET A 129 1.57 -12.76 -1.04
N TYR A 130 1.27 -13.99 -0.62
CA TYR A 130 2.04 -15.19 -0.96
C TYR A 130 1.76 -15.64 -2.40
N ASP A 131 2.12 -14.80 -3.37
CA ASP A 131 2.07 -15.11 -4.80
C ASP A 131 3.49 -15.37 -5.32
N GLY A 132 3.69 -16.53 -5.95
CA GLY A 132 4.99 -16.96 -6.49
C GLY A 132 5.45 -16.19 -7.75
N ARG A 133 4.68 -15.20 -8.23
CA ARG A 133 5.04 -14.33 -9.37
C ARG A 133 6.10 -13.28 -9.03
N VAL A 134 7.10 -13.66 -8.25
CA VAL A 134 8.18 -12.75 -7.90
C VAL A 134 9.36 -12.97 -8.85
N PRO A 135 9.88 -11.91 -9.50
CA PRO A 135 10.98 -12.05 -10.44
C PRO A 135 12.21 -12.67 -9.78
N SER A 136 12.89 -13.58 -10.49
CA SER A 136 14.16 -14.17 -10.04
C SER A 136 15.28 -13.14 -9.82
N ARG A 137 15.17 -11.96 -10.45
CA ARG A 137 16.05 -10.81 -10.24
C ARG A 137 15.83 -10.08 -8.90
N CYS A 138 14.78 -10.42 -8.15
CA CYS A 138 14.56 -9.89 -6.82
C CYS A 138 15.58 -10.50 -5.86
N ARG A 139 16.58 -9.70 -5.49
CA ARG A 139 17.58 -10.11 -4.49
C ARG A 139 16.90 -10.26 -3.13
N ARG A 140 17.43 -11.17 -2.33
CA ARG A 140 16.92 -11.51 -1.00
C ARG A 140 17.95 -11.10 0.04
N MET A 141 17.46 -10.65 1.20
CA MET A 141 18.32 -10.47 2.36
C MET A 141 18.56 -11.86 3.00
N GLU A 142 19.83 -12.22 3.24
CA GLU A 142 20.21 -13.55 3.75
C GLU A 142 19.80 -13.78 5.21
N ASP A 143 19.72 -12.73 6.02
CA ASP A 143 19.59 -12.83 7.47
C ASP A 143 18.31 -12.20 8.03
N GLY A 144 17.28 -13.03 8.18
CA GLY A 144 16.08 -12.71 8.94
C GLY A 144 15.18 -13.93 8.97
N GLY A 145 15.09 -14.60 10.12
CA GLY A 145 14.37 -15.86 10.29
C GLY A 145 13.01 -15.91 9.59
N PHE A 146 12.67 -17.10 9.11
CA PHE A 146 11.67 -17.45 8.10
C PHE A 146 12.08 -17.13 6.66
N CYS A 147 12.43 -18.20 5.93
CA CYS A 147 12.52 -18.30 4.48
C CYS A 147 11.29 -17.70 3.80
N CYS A 148 11.28 -16.38 3.60
CA CYS A 148 10.30 -15.77 2.74
C CYS A 148 10.94 -15.78 1.36
N GLU A 149 10.52 -16.75 0.54
CA GLU A 149 10.50 -16.52 -0.90
C GLU A 149 9.95 -15.11 -1.11
N PRO A 150 10.62 -14.26 -1.90
CA PRO A 150 10.21 -12.87 -2.02
C PRO A 150 8.75 -12.86 -2.50
N GLN A 151 7.96 -11.94 -1.95
CA GLN A 151 6.50 -11.95 -2.05
C GLN A 151 5.97 -10.64 -2.57
N VAL A 152 4.73 -10.63 -3.04
CA VAL A 152 4.11 -9.38 -3.45
C VAL A 152 3.67 -8.57 -2.23
N CYS A 153 3.92 -7.28 -2.30
CA CYS A 153 3.72 -6.32 -1.22
C CYS A 153 2.96 -5.10 -1.75
N LEU A 154 1.97 -4.63 -1.00
CA LEU A 154 1.32 -3.33 -1.21
C LEU A 154 1.59 -2.46 0.02
N LEU A 155 2.04 -1.23 -0.19
CA LEU A 155 2.43 -0.32 0.87
C LEU A 155 1.28 0.62 1.22
N GLU A 156 1.15 0.94 2.51
CA GLU A 156 0.20 1.94 2.97
C GLU A 156 0.61 3.33 2.46
N GLY A 157 -0.36 4.07 1.92
CA GLY A 157 -0.13 5.40 1.35
C GLY A 157 0.54 5.41 -0.03
N ASP A 158 0.80 4.24 -0.62
CA ASP A 158 1.38 4.13 -1.95
C ASP A 158 0.35 3.64 -2.98
N GLU A 159 -0.20 4.59 -3.75
CA GLU A 159 -1.20 4.30 -4.77
C GLU A 159 -0.57 3.95 -6.14
N GLU A 160 0.76 3.93 -6.27
CA GLU A 160 1.40 3.79 -7.57
C GLU A 160 1.43 2.34 -8.08
N ARG A 161 1.94 1.40 -7.29
CA ARG A 161 2.21 0.03 -7.75
C ARG A 161 2.34 -0.97 -6.61
N ALA A 162 2.33 -2.25 -6.96
CA ALA A 162 2.78 -3.32 -6.07
C ALA A 162 4.31 -3.48 -6.14
N TYR A 163 4.88 -4.06 -5.09
CA TYR A 163 6.31 -4.28 -4.92
C TYR A 163 6.62 -5.74 -4.60
N TYR A 164 7.89 -6.11 -4.65
CA TYR A 164 8.41 -7.41 -4.29
C TYR A 164 9.24 -7.31 -3.01
N LEU A 165 8.83 -8.02 -1.96
CA LEU A 165 9.48 -7.99 -0.66
C LEU A 165 10.84 -8.70 -0.71
N SER A 166 11.91 -7.96 -0.42
CA SER A 166 13.29 -8.46 -0.38
C SER A 166 13.70 -8.96 1.01
N GLY A 167 13.21 -8.31 2.08
CA GLY A 167 13.43 -8.75 3.46
C GLY A 167 12.99 -7.74 4.52
N TRP A 168 13.21 -8.13 5.79
CA TRP A 168 12.93 -7.31 6.98
C TRP A 168 14.22 -6.88 7.67
N LEU A 169 14.15 -5.73 8.32
CA LEU A 169 15.18 -5.20 9.19
C LEU A 169 14.80 -5.39 10.67
N PRO A 170 15.79 -5.39 11.59
CA PRO A 170 15.57 -5.56 13.03
C PRO A 170 14.58 -4.57 13.66
N ASP A 171 14.48 -3.36 13.12
CA ASP A 171 13.54 -2.32 13.57
C ASP A 171 12.11 -2.48 13.01
N GLN A 172 11.82 -3.60 12.34
CA GLN A 172 10.57 -3.96 11.66
C GLN A 172 10.29 -3.21 10.36
N SER A 173 11.23 -2.39 9.89
CA SER A 173 11.18 -1.83 8.54
C SER A 173 11.47 -2.90 7.49
N ILE A 174 11.14 -2.62 6.23
CA ILE A 174 11.27 -3.58 5.12
C ILE A 174 12.05 -3.01 3.96
N VAL A 175 12.64 -3.89 3.16
CA VAL A 175 13.20 -3.58 1.85
C VAL A 175 12.34 -4.22 0.77
N VAL A 176 11.92 -3.42 -0.21
CA VAL A 176 11.08 -3.87 -1.33
C VAL A 176 11.68 -3.46 -2.66
N MET A 177 11.43 -4.23 -3.72
CA MET A 177 11.88 -3.98 -5.07
C MET A 177 10.67 -3.65 -5.97
N ASP A 178 10.80 -2.68 -6.87
CA ASP A 178 9.81 -2.44 -7.92
C ASP A 178 10.02 -3.34 -9.16
N GLU A 179 9.16 -3.21 -10.17
CA GLU A 179 9.29 -3.95 -11.42
C GLU A 179 10.58 -3.60 -12.20
N GLU A 180 11.10 -2.39 -12.05
CA GLU A 180 12.31 -1.89 -12.72
C GLU A 180 13.60 -2.40 -12.05
N GLY A 181 13.48 -3.03 -10.87
CA GLY A 181 14.61 -3.53 -10.10
C GLY A 181 15.27 -2.48 -9.20
N ARG A 182 14.54 -1.42 -8.85
CA ARG A 182 14.93 -0.44 -7.83
C ARG A 182 14.43 -0.89 -6.47
N TYR A 183 15.31 -0.79 -5.48
CA TYR A 183 15.03 -1.15 -4.09
C TYR A 183 14.71 0.09 -3.27
N TYR A 184 13.78 -0.10 -2.35
CA TYR A 184 13.30 0.94 -1.45
C TYR A 184 13.28 0.41 -0.02
N HIS A 185 13.75 1.24 0.91
CA HIS A 185 13.54 1.08 2.34
C HIS A 185 12.22 1.71 2.73
N VAL A 186 11.41 1.00 3.51
CA VAL A 186 10.09 1.44 3.93
C VAL A 186 9.95 1.28 5.44
N GLU A 187 9.67 2.40 6.10
CA GLU A 187 9.41 2.46 7.52
C GLU A 187 7.97 2.94 7.76
N LYS A 188 7.33 2.40 8.80
CA LYS A 188 6.00 2.82 9.20
C LYS A 188 5.97 4.33 9.43
N GLY A 189 5.09 5.04 8.72
CA GLY A 189 4.90 6.49 8.85
C GLY A 189 5.92 7.38 8.13
N HIS A 190 6.92 6.82 7.44
CA HIS A 190 7.98 7.62 6.78
C HIS A 190 8.02 7.45 5.25
N GLY A 191 7.05 6.75 4.67
CA GLY A 191 6.99 6.47 3.24
C GLY A 191 8.10 5.53 2.78
N LYS A 192 8.29 5.46 1.46
CA LYS A 192 9.37 4.68 0.83
C LYS A 192 10.54 5.59 0.45
N ARG A 193 11.77 5.12 0.66
CA ARG A 193 13.02 5.80 0.28
C ARG A 193 13.84 4.90 -0.64
N TYR A 194 14.32 5.42 -1.77
CA TYR A 194 15.21 4.69 -2.67
C TYR A 194 16.54 4.36 -1.98
N VAL A 195 17.07 3.15 -2.21
CA VAL A 195 18.31 2.69 -1.56
C VAL A 195 19.30 1.98 -2.49
N ALA A 196 18.85 1.23 -3.48
CA ALA A 196 19.74 0.47 -4.37
C ALA A 196 19.04 0.14 -5.69
N CYS A 197 19.78 -0.36 -6.68
CA CYS A 197 19.17 -0.94 -7.87
C CYS A 197 19.94 -2.18 -8.38
N ASN A 198 19.26 -3.01 -9.18
CA ASN A 198 19.87 -4.21 -9.75
C ASN A 198 21.00 -3.91 -10.76
N ARG A 199 21.04 -2.69 -11.32
CA ARG A 199 22.04 -2.23 -12.28
C ARG A 199 22.66 -0.92 -11.80
N PRO A 200 23.46 -0.97 -10.72
CA PRO A 200 24.02 0.23 -10.09
C PRO A 200 24.95 0.96 -11.05
N SER A 201 24.85 2.29 -11.09
CA SER A 201 25.82 3.13 -11.81
C SER A 201 27.01 3.52 -10.92
N ASP A 202 26.81 3.46 -9.61
CA ASP A 202 27.81 3.72 -8.58
C ASP A 202 27.78 2.61 -7.50
N ARG A 203 28.90 2.41 -6.79
CA ARG A 203 29.01 1.41 -5.72
C ARG A 203 28.01 1.65 -4.58
N SER A 204 27.67 2.90 -4.31
CA SER A 204 26.68 3.26 -3.29
C SER A 204 25.26 2.75 -3.59
N GLU A 205 24.97 2.40 -4.85
CA GLU A 205 23.69 1.80 -5.27
C GLU A 205 23.73 0.27 -5.28
N ASP A 206 24.85 -0.35 -4.88
CA ASP A 206 24.92 -1.79 -4.73
C ASP A 206 24.00 -2.27 -3.60
N PHE A 207 23.27 -3.34 -3.90
CA PHE A 207 22.26 -3.89 -2.98
C PHE A 207 22.88 -4.38 -1.67
N ASP A 208 24.02 -5.07 -1.72
CA ASP A 208 24.60 -5.70 -0.53
C ASP A 208 25.19 -4.64 0.40
N GLU A 209 25.86 -3.62 -0.16
CA GLU A 209 26.35 -2.47 0.61
C GLU A 209 25.21 -1.65 1.24
N ALA A 210 24.15 -1.36 0.46
CA ALA A 210 23.00 -0.60 0.96
C ALA A 210 22.26 -1.36 2.07
N VAL A 211 22.02 -2.66 1.89
CA VAL A 211 21.38 -3.51 2.89
C VAL A 211 22.22 -3.62 4.17
N ALA A 212 23.54 -3.77 4.05
CA ALA A 212 24.44 -3.83 5.20
C ALA A 212 24.41 -2.52 6.01
N LEU A 213 24.37 -1.37 5.34
CA LEU A 213 24.25 -0.07 6.00
C LEU A 213 22.90 0.07 6.71
N LEU A 214 21.79 -0.25 6.04
CA LEU A 214 20.45 -0.19 6.62
C LEU A 214 20.33 -1.09 7.85
N ARG A 215 20.94 -2.28 7.82
CA ARG A 215 20.92 -3.21 8.96
C ARG A 215 21.65 -2.63 10.17
N ARG A 216 22.84 -2.06 9.98
CA ARG A 216 23.57 -1.37 11.07
C ARG A 216 22.75 -0.22 11.67
N GLN A 217 22.14 0.60 10.81
CA GLN A 217 21.28 1.70 11.27
C GLN A 217 20.05 1.19 12.03
N ALA A 218 19.42 0.12 11.56
CA ALA A 218 18.28 -0.49 12.24
C ALA A 218 18.69 -1.09 13.61
N ASP A 219 19.83 -1.78 13.68
CA ASP A 219 20.38 -2.31 14.93
C ASP A 219 20.66 -1.18 15.95
N GLU A 220 21.29 -0.09 15.52
CA GLU A 220 21.54 1.08 16.36
C GLU A 220 20.24 1.71 16.90
N ARG A 221 19.20 1.79 16.07
CA ARG A 221 17.88 2.30 16.49
C ARG A 221 17.20 1.37 17.50
N VAL A 222 17.28 0.06 17.28
CA VAL A 222 16.75 -0.94 18.23
C VAL A 222 17.49 -0.84 19.55
N GLU A 223 18.82 -0.77 19.52
CA GLU A 223 19.63 -0.68 20.73
C GLU A 223 19.37 0.63 21.49
N LYS A 224 19.25 1.76 20.78
CA LYS A 224 18.87 3.04 21.38
C LYS A 224 17.51 2.97 22.06
N ARG A 225 16.50 2.37 21.40
CA ARG A 225 15.15 2.19 21.97
C ARG A 225 15.18 1.35 23.23
N LEU A 226 15.90 0.23 23.22
CA LEU A 226 16.03 -0.64 24.40
C LEU A 226 16.73 0.06 25.57
N ARG A 227 17.76 0.88 25.29
CA ARG A 227 18.42 1.71 26.31
C ARG A 227 17.47 2.76 26.90
N GLU A 228 16.68 3.44 26.06
CA GLU A 228 15.70 4.43 26.50
C GLU A 228 14.59 3.80 27.36
N GLU A 229 14.05 2.66 26.94
CA GLU A 229 13.05 1.88 27.70
C GLU A 229 13.60 1.45 29.06
N LYS A 230 14.85 0.99 29.12
CA LYS A 230 15.52 0.62 30.38
C LYS A 230 15.68 1.83 31.29
N CYS A 231 16.15 2.96 30.77
CA CYS A 231 16.28 4.20 31.53
C CYS A 231 14.92 4.71 32.06
N GLU A 232 13.87 4.61 31.25
CA GLU A 232 12.51 5.00 31.66
C GLU A 232 11.99 4.07 32.76
N TYR A 233 12.20 2.76 32.62
CA TYR A 233 11.84 1.77 33.62
C TYR A 233 12.56 2.03 34.96
N GLU A 234 13.86 2.29 34.92
CA GLU A 234 14.65 2.64 36.10
C GLU A 234 14.17 3.95 36.75
N ARG A 235 13.86 4.98 35.96
CA ARG A 235 13.25 6.23 36.47
C ARG A 235 11.89 5.98 37.13
N LYS A 236 11.03 5.17 36.52
CA LYS A 236 9.73 4.79 37.11
C LYS A 236 9.92 4.04 38.42
N ARG A 237 10.86 3.09 38.47
CA ARG A 237 11.21 2.33 39.67
C ARG A 237 11.73 3.25 40.79
N GLN A 238 12.64 4.18 40.49
CA GLN A 238 13.14 5.16 41.46
C GLN A 238 12.05 6.10 41.98
N ARG A 239 11.12 6.53 41.12
CA ARG A 239 9.95 7.34 41.54
C ARG A 239 9.03 6.59 42.50
N ILE A 240 8.83 5.28 42.30
CA ILE A 240 8.05 4.46 43.22
C ILE A 240 8.79 4.36 44.56
N ILE A 241 10.08 3.98 44.54
CA ILE A 241 10.88 3.84 45.77
C ILE A 241 10.91 5.15 46.57
N SER A 242 11.18 6.29 45.92
CA SER A 242 11.23 7.60 46.60
C SER A 242 9.90 8.01 47.22
N ARG A 243 8.75 7.69 46.59
CA ARG A 243 7.42 7.88 47.21
C ARG A 243 7.16 6.93 48.37
N SER A 244 7.78 5.75 48.36
CA SER A 244 7.67 4.77 49.44
C SER A 244 8.61 5.03 50.62
N VAL A 245 9.55 5.97 50.54
CA VAL A 245 10.43 6.34 51.68
C VAL A 245 9.63 6.95 52.83
N GLU A 246 8.45 7.52 52.56
CA GLU A 246 7.51 8.01 53.58
C GLU A 246 6.51 6.95 54.06
N ALA A 247 6.58 5.72 53.55
CA ALA A 247 5.73 4.63 54.02
C ALA A 247 6.19 4.20 55.42
N VAL A 248 5.47 4.65 56.43
CA VAL A 248 5.66 4.21 57.81
C VAL A 248 4.90 2.91 58.04
N PRO A 249 5.49 1.92 58.74
CA PRO A 249 4.78 0.73 59.15
C PRO A 249 3.55 1.13 59.95
N PHE A 250 2.40 0.53 59.64
CA PHE A 250 1.17 0.79 60.38
C PHE A 250 0.62 -0.51 60.95
N GLN A 251 0.03 -0.40 62.13
CA GLN A 251 -0.50 -1.55 62.85
C GLN A 251 -2.03 -1.46 62.90
N ILE A 252 -2.71 -2.49 62.41
CA ILE A 252 -4.16 -2.65 62.57
C ILE A 252 -4.36 -3.81 63.54
N GLY A 253 -4.66 -3.49 64.80
CA GLY A 253 -4.74 -4.46 65.88
C GLY A 253 -3.36 -5.09 66.17
N VAL A 254 -3.26 -6.43 66.08
CA VAL A 254 -2.00 -7.18 66.32
C VAL A 254 -1.18 -7.44 65.04
N LYS A 255 -1.65 -7.01 63.87
CA LYS A 255 -0.97 -7.24 62.58
C LYS A 255 -0.26 -6.00 62.08
N TRP A 256 0.97 -6.20 61.60
CA TRP A 256 1.80 -5.17 60.96
C TRP A 256 1.61 -5.17 59.44
N GLY A 257 1.59 -3.98 58.85
CA GLY A 257 1.58 -3.73 57.40
C GLY A 257 2.63 -2.70 57.02
#